data_AF-A0A3N5WHM5-F1
#
_entry.id   AF-A0A3N5WHM5-F1
#
_cell.length_a   1.000
_cell.length_b   1.000
_cell.length_c   1.000
_cell.angle_alpha   90.00
_cell.angle_beta   90.00
_cell.angle_gamma   90.00
#
_symmetry.space_group_name_H-M   'P 1'
#
loop_
_entity.id
_entity.type
_entity.pdbx_description
1 polymer ?
#
loop_
_entity_poly.entity_id
_entity_poly.type
_entity_poly.pdbx_seq_one_letter_code
_entity_poly.pdbx_strand_id
1 'polypeptide(L)'
;MTKQADLTAYLFEGIMLQRFDAALSADMLRWMESSPRYTDFVDIYRDKIRKKIRVTRDPESVLDVRSELEVACRLLDDRRFTLVYEPYASAKRRGPDFAVTYRANLVFNIEVARLRVEASGSEGTGDALQAEREPESARKEDRIFRILLNKLGQMQSGMGNLLTIHTREELVRTIDLGKLMQTLKTRAEGKDPAFYAATRYPNPAAFYKDFHHLSGILLWASSPEIQLAQLWVNKQSRPGLDERVARLVAQLL
;
A
#
# COMPACT_ATOMS: atom_id res chain seq x y z
N MET A 1 -19.98 -9.66 26.63
CA MET A 1 -18.83 -9.25 25.81
C MET A 1 -19.37 -8.42 24.64
N THR A 2 -18.59 -7.47 24.13
CA THR A 2 -19.00 -6.66 22.96
C THR A 2 -18.65 -7.40 21.67
N LYS A 3 -19.37 -7.15 20.58
CA LYS A 3 -19.08 -7.72 19.24
C LYS A 3 -17.61 -7.50 18.86
N GLN A 4 -17.07 -6.32 19.18
CA GLN A 4 -15.69 -5.95 18.92
C GLN A 4 -14.69 -6.82 19.69
N ALA A 5 -14.94 -7.05 20.98
CA ALA A 5 -14.08 -7.90 21.80
C ALA A 5 -14.09 -9.36 21.30
N ASP A 6 -15.26 -9.87 20.89
CA ASP A 6 -15.40 -11.23 20.35
C ASP A 6 -14.67 -11.37 19.01
N LEU A 7 -14.77 -10.38 18.12
CA LEU A 7 -14.04 -10.34 16.86
C LEU A 7 -12.52 -10.28 17.09
N THR A 8 -12.04 -9.40 17.97
CA THR A 8 -10.61 -9.34 18.31
C THR A 8 -10.13 -10.67 18.89
N ALA A 9 -10.87 -11.27 19.83
CA ALA A 9 -10.53 -12.58 20.37
C ALA A 9 -10.43 -13.64 19.27
N TYR A 10 -11.41 -13.69 18.35
CA TYR A 10 -11.43 -14.63 17.22
C TYR A 10 -10.22 -14.46 16.28
N LEU A 11 -9.90 -13.22 15.89
CA LEU A 11 -8.83 -12.92 14.95
C LEU A 11 -7.45 -13.35 15.48
N PHE A 12 -7.22 -13.20 16.78
CA PHE A 12 -5.93 -13.48 17.43
C PHE A 12 -5.89 -14.82 18.19
N GLU A 13 -6.99 -15.56 18.24
CA GLU A 13 -7.05 -16.86 18.91
C GLU A 13 -6.01 -17.83 18.32
N GLY A 14 -5.21 -18.43 19.22
CA GLY A 14 -4.16 -19.40 18.89
C GLY A 14 -2.85 -18.77 18.43
N ILE A 15 -2.72 -17.44 18.47
CA ILE A 15 -1.46 -16.73 18.24
C ILE A 15 -0.83 -16.46 19.60
N MET A 16 0.43 -16.87 19.81
CA MET A 16 1.19 -16.33 20.94
C MET A 16 1.43 -14.86 20.66
N LEU A 17 0.64 -13.99 21.30
CA LEU A 17 0.70 -12.53 21.10
C LEU A 17 2.11 -12.04 21.40
N GLN A 18 2.91 -11.84 20.36
CA GLN A 18 4.15 -11.10 20.46
C GLN A 18 3.80 -9.61 20.55
N ARG A 19 4.78 -8.77 20.91
CA ARG A 19 4.57 -7.32 21.10
C ARG A 19 3.87 -6.65 19.91
N PHE A 20 4.17 -7.07 18.68
CA PHE A 20 3.58 -6.52 17.46
C PHE A 20 2.13 -6.96 17.24
N ASP A 21 1.79 -8.21 17.56
CA ASP A 21 0.41 -8.70 17.49
C ASP A 21 -0.48 -8.02 18.53
N ALA A 22 0.06 -7.76 19.72
CA ALA A 22 -0.63 -7.01 20.76
C ALA A 22 -0.94 -5.56 20.32
N ALA A 23 -0.01 -4.90 19.63
CA ALA A 23 -0.22 -3.56 19.09
C ALA A 23 -1.29 -3.56 17.98
N LEU A 24 -1.23 -4.51 17.03
CA LEU A 24 -2.24 -4.63 15.98
C LEU A 24 -3.63 -4.92 16.58
N SER A 25 -3.71 -5.82 17.55
CA SER A 25 -4.95 -6.16 18.26
C SER A 25 -5.56 -4.93 18.94
N ALA A 26 -4.75 -4.14 19.65
CA ALA A 26 -5.19 -2.91 20.29
C ALA A 26 -5.66 -1.86 19.27
N ASP A 27 -4.95 -1.71 18.15
CA ASP A 27 -5.34 -0.79 17.08
C ASP A 27 -6.67 -1.20 16.45
N MET A 28 -6.84 -2.48 16.12
CA MET A 28 -8.09 -3.01 15.56
C MET A 28 -9.28 -2.81 16.50
N LEU A 29 -9.09 -3.05 17.81
CA LEU A 29 -10.14 -2.82 18.79
C LEU A 29 -10.56 -1.34 18.81
N ARG A 30 -9.61 -0.41 18.89
CA ARG A 30 -9.90 1.03 18.87
C ARG A 30 -10.60 1.46 17.60
N TRP A 31 -10.16 0.97 16.43
CA TRP A 31 -10.80 1.27 15.14
C TRP A 31 -12.23 0.73 15.05
N MET A 32 -12.50 -0.47 15.58
CA MET A 32 -13.86 -1.02 15.62
C MET A 32 -14.76 -0.28 16.62
N GLU A 33 -14.20 0.19 17.74
CA GLU A 33 -14.94 1.04 18.68
C GLU A 33 -15.29 2.41 18.09
N SER A 34 -14.41 2.99 17.28
CA SER A 34 -14.64 4.29 16.64
C SER A 34 -15.52 4.22 15.39
N SER A 35 -15.57 3.08 14.69
CA SER A 35 -16.26 2.95 13.40
C SER A 35 -17.10 1.67 13.31
N PRO A 36 -18.44 1.76 13.44
CA PRO A 36 -19.33 0.63 13.24
C PRO A 36 -19.21 0.00 11.84
N ARG A 37 -18.95 0.83 10.81
CA ARG A 37 -18.76 0.37 9.43
C ARG A 37 -17.49 -0.45 9.28
N TYR A 38 -16.43 -0.07 9.97
CA TYR A 38 -15.21 -0.88 10.04
C TYR A 38 -15.44 -2.18 10.80
N THR A 39 -16.23 -2.17 11.89
CA THR A 39 -16.63 -3.40 12.60
C THR A 39 -17.35 -4.38 11.67
N ASP A 40 -18.29 -3.91 10.86
CA ASP A 40 -19.01 -4.75 9.89
C ASP A 40 -18.07 -5.29 8.80
N PHE A 41 -17.14 -4.46 8.32
CA PHE A 41 -16.09 -4.90 7.39
C PHE A 41 -15.24 -6.03 7.99
N VAL A 42 -14.79 -5.87 9.25
CA VAL A 42 -14.00 -6.89 9.94
C VAL A 42 -14.80 -8.18 10.12
N ASP A 43 -16.08 -8.10 10.47
CA ASP A 43 -16.94 -9.28 10.64
C ASP A 43 -17.12 -10.04 9.30
N ILE A 44 -17.42 -9.32 8.21
CA ILE A 44 -17.58 -9.89 6.87
C ILE A 44 -16.31 -10.60 6.40
N TYR A 45 -15.13 -10.02 6.67
CA TYR A 45 -13.85 -10.53 6.17
C TYR A 45 -12.99 -11.23 7.24
N ARG A 46 -13.56 -11.56 8.41
CA ARG A 46 -12.81 -12.05 9.58
C ARG A 46 -11.92 -13.25 9.29
N ASP A 47 -12.36 -14.18 8.44
CA ASP A 47 -11.59 -15.38 8.11
C ASP A 47 -10.39 -15.06 7.21
N LYS A 48 -10.54 -14.13 6.26
CA LYS A 48 -9.43 -13.64 5.43
C LYS A 48 -8.42 -12.88 6.29
N ILE A 49 -8.91 -11.97 7.14
CA ILE A 49 -8.08 -11.17 8.04
C ILE A 49 -7.31 -12.08 9.00
N ARG A 50 -8.01 -13.01 9.68
CA ARG A 50 -7.39 -14.01 10.58
C ARG A 50 -6.33 -14.82 9.86
N LYS A 51 -6.62 -15.30 8.65
CA LYS A 51 -5.65 -16.03 7.84
C LYS A 51 -4.41 -15.18 7.57
N LYS A 52 -4.58 -13.92 7.16
CA LYS A 52 -3.47 -13.00 6.86
C LYS A 52 -2.61 -12.71 8.09
N ILE A 53 -3.23 -12.47 9.24
CA ILE A 53 -2.53 -12.30 10.52
C ILE A 53 -1.73 -13.58 10.87
N ARG A 54 -2.33 -14.77 10.76
CA ARG A 54 -1.68 -16.04 11.13
C ARG A 54 -0.49 -16.43 10.26
N VAL A 55 -0.52 -16.11 8.97
CA VAL A 55 0.59 -16.45 8.05
C VAL A 55 1.75 -15.46 8.16
N THR A 56 1.48 -14.27 8.69
CA THR A 56 2.46 -13.24 8.97
C THR A 56 3.23 -13.59 10.24
N ARG A 57 4.56 -13.77 10.11
CA ARG A 57 5.42 -14.24 11.21
C ARG A 57 6.51 -13.26 11.59
N ASP A 58 6.86 -12.34 10.70
CA ASP A 58 7.88 -11.33 10.96
C ASP A 58 7.24 -9.97 11.32
N PRO A 59 7.91 -9.16 12.17
CA PRO A 59 7.38 -7.86 12.60
C PRO A 59 7.03 -6.91 11.45
N GLU A 60 7.83 -6.89 10.38
CA GLU A 60 7.60 -5.99 9.24
C GLU A 60 6.35 -6.37 8.47
N SER A 61 6.09 -7.66 8.30
CA SER A 61 4.85 -8.12 7.66
C SER A 61 3.61 -7.86 8.52
N VAL A 62 3.71 -7.83 9.86
CA VAL A 62 2.59 -7.40 10.74
C VAL A 62 2.26 -5.93 10.49
N LEU A 63 3.28 -5.08 10.32
CA LEU A 63 3.09 -3.66 10.00
C LEU A 63 2.51 -3.43 8.60
N ASP A 64 2.75 -4.35 7.66
CA ASP A 64 2.12 -4.31 6.34
C ASP A 64 0.62 -4.61 6.44
N VAL A 65 0.24 -5.67 7.17
CA VAL A 65 -1.18 -5.98 7.45
C VAL A 65 -1.86 -4.85 8.21
N ARG A 66 -1.16 -4.26 9.19
CA ARG A 66 -1.64 -3.08 9.91
C ARG A 66 -1.95 -1.93 8.94
N SER A 67 -1.06 -1.66 7.99
CA SER A 67 -1.22 -0.56 7.03
C SER A 67 -2.40 -0.79 6.08
N GLU A 68 -2.62 -2.03 5.63
CA GLU A 68 -3.80 -2.40 4.85
C GLU A 68 -5.11 -2.16 5.62
N LEU A 69 -5.17 -2.64 6.87
CA LEU A 69 -6.35 -2.51 7.72
C LEU A 69 -6.61 -1.05 8.12
N GLU A 70 -5.56 -0.24 8.30
CA GLU A 70 -5.68 1.19 8.54
C GLU A 70 -6.28 1.92 7.33
N VAL A 71 -5.86 1.60 6.11
CA VAL A 71 -6.48 2.12 4.88
C VAL A 71 -7.97 1.79 4.85
N ALA A 72 -8.35 0.56 5.21
CA ALA A 72 -9.75 0.16 5.25
C ALA A 72 -10.56 0.97 6.28
N CYS A 73 -10.03 1.14 7.50
CA CYS A 73 -10.66 1.94 8.54
C CYS A 73 -10.90 3.38 8.08
N ARG A 74 -9.86 4.04 7.58
CA ARG A 74 -9.89 5.45 7.13
C ARG A 74 -10.88 5.68 5.99
N LEU A 75 -10.92 4.78 5.01
CA LEU A 75 -11.88 4.90 3.91
C LEU A 75 -13.32 4.70 4.38
N LEU A 76 -13.55 3.80 5.35
CA LEU A 76 -14.88 3.51 5.87
C LEU A 76 -15.42 4.58 6.83
N ASP A 77 -14.60 5.52 7.29
CA ASP A 77 -15.07 6.71 8.01
C ASP A 77 -15.91 7.62 7.11
N ASP A 78 -15.68 7.61 5.79
CA ASP A 78 -16.53 8.32 4.83
C ASP A 78 -17.60 7.41 4.22
N ARG A 79 -18.87 7.76 4.46
CA ARG A 79 -20.07 7.02 4.03
C ARG A 79 -20.18 6.82 2.53
N ARG A 80 -19.44 7.57 1.72
CA ARG A 80 -19.46 7.48 0.26
C ARG A 80 -18.68 6.27 -0.27
N PHE A 81 -17.82 5.66 0.54
CA PHE A 81 -16.99 4.52 0.16
C PHE A 81 -17.52 3.20 0.71
N THR A 82 -17.45 2.15 -0.08
CA THR A 82 -17.56 0.76 0.37
C THR A 82 -16.37 -0.05 -0.14
N LEU A 83 -15.99 -1.09 0.60
CA LEU A 83 -14.78 -1.87 0.32
C LEU A 83 -15.11 -3.35 0.13
N VAL A 84 -14.45 -3.97 -0.84
CA VAL A 84 -14.32 -5.42 -0.94
C VAL A 84 -12.86 -5.78 -0.70
N TYR A 85 -12.60 -6.63 0.30
CA TYR A 85 -11.26 -7.05 0.67
C TYR A 85 -10.79 -8.29 -0.10
N GLU A 86 -9.60 -8.21 -0.68
CA GLU A 86 -8.99 -9.19 -1.57
C GLU A 86 -10.00 -9.69 -2.63
N PRO A 87 -10.52 -8.79 -3.48
CA PRO A 87 -11.62 -9.09 -4.42
C PRO A 87 -11.26 -10.14 -5.47
N TYR A 88 -9.97 -10.29 -5.80
CA TYR A 88 -9.49 -11.19 -6.85
C TYR A 88 -8.79 -12.46 -6.33
N ALA A 89 -8.89 -12.76 -5.03
CA ALA A 89 -8.18 -13.89 -4.42
C ALA A 89 -8.53 -15.26 -5.04
N SER A 90 -9.73 -15.42 -5.60
CA SER A 90 -10.18 -16.64 -6.27
C SER A 90 -9.48 -16.89 -7.61
N ALA A 91 -8.95 -15.85 -8.25
CA ALA A 91 -8.32 -15.96 -9.58
C ALA A 91 -6.89 -16.53 -9.55
N LYS A 92 -6.38 -16.93 -8.38
CA LYS A 92 -5.00 -17.41 -8.15
C LYS A 92 -3.90 -16.48 -8.68
N ARG A 93 -4.24 -15.20 -8.90
CA ARG A 93 -3.30 -14.14 -9.31
C ARG A 93 -3.21 -13.15 -8.16
N ARG A 94 -2.01 -12.58 -7.96
CA ARG A 94 -1.86 -11.42 -7.09
C ARG A 94 -2.69 -10.29 -7.68
N GLY A 95 -3.48 -9.65 -6.83
CA GLY A 95 -4.38 -8.57 -7.20
C GLY A 95 -4.45 -7.57 -6.04
N PRO A 96 -5.09 -6.42 -6.29
CA PRO A 96 -5.19 -5.35 -5.31
C PRO A 96 -5.79 -5.80 -3.99
N ASP A 97 -5.32 -5.23 -2.88
CA ASP A 97 -5.88 -5.45 -1.54
C ASP A 97 -7.38 -5.08 -1.47
N PHE A 98 -7.80 -4.02 -2.16
CA PHE A 98 -9.17 -3.53 -2.12
C PHE A 98 -9.74 -3.25 -3.51
N ALA A 99 -11.02 -3.58 -3.69
CA ALA A 99 -11.88 -2.89 -4.64
C ALA A 99 -12.76 -1.89 -3.86
N VAL A 100 -12.69 -0.64 -4.25
CA VAL A 100 -13.37 0.50 -3.62
C VAL A 100 -14.49 0.96 -4.52
N THR A 101 -15.70 1.10 -3.97
CA THR A 101 -16.82 1.72 -4.68
C THR A 101 -17.10 3.09 -4.08
N TYR A 102 -17.12 4.13 -4.90
CA TYR A 102 -17.52 5.49 -4.54
C TYR A 102 -18.91 5.80 -5.10
N ARG A 103 -19.84 6.20 -4.21
CA ARG A 103 -21.22 6.60 -4.54
C ARG A 103 -21.89 5.66 -5.56
N ALA A 104 -21.84 4.36 -5.28
CA ALA A 104 -22.46 3.25 -6.01
C ALA A 104 -21.90 2.88 -7.41
N ASN A 105 -21.33 3.82 -8.18
CA ASN A 105 -21.08 3.56 -9.61
C ASN A 105 -19.62 3.63 -10.04
N LEU A 106 -18.76 4.30 -9.25
CA LEU A 106 -17.34 4.36 -9.57
C LEU A 106 -16.58 3.31 -8.77
N VAL A 107 -16.06 2.30 -9.46
CA VAL A 107 -15.24 1.24 -8.86
C VAL A 107 -13.79 1.42 -9.29
N PHE A 108 -12.88 1.40 -8.32
CA PHE A 108 -11.44 1.42 -8.55
C PHE A 108 -10.75 0.52 -7.52
N ASN A 109 -9.49 0.18 -7.78
CA ASN A 109 -8.72 -0.68 -6.91
C ASN A 109 -7.72 0.16 -6.11
N ILE A 110 -7.48 -0.27 -4.86
CA ILE A 110 -6.37 0.21 -4.04
C ILE A 110 -5.46 -0.97 -3.73
N GLU A 111 -4.19 -0.79 -4.02
CA GLU A 111 -3.12 -1.68 -3.56
C GLU A 111 -2.32 -0.97 -2.47
N VAL A 112 -2.09 -1.64 -1.35
CA VAL A 112 -1.35 -1.07 -0.22
C VAL A 112 0.08 -1.60 -0.20
N ALA A 113 1.00 -0.69 0.07
CA ALA A 113 2.38 -1.00 0.35
C ALA A 113 2.86 -0.17 1.52
N ARG A 114 3.96 -0.57 2.14
CA ARG A 114 4.65 0.20 3.15
C ARG A 114 6.11 0.34 2.79
N LEU A 115 6.66 1.53 2.98
CA LEU A 115 8.09 1.76 2.87
C LEU A 115 8.77 1.25 4.13
N ARG A 116 9.44 0.11 4.02
CA ARG A 116 10.24 -0.48 5.11
C ARG A 116 11.53 0.32 5.26
N VAL A 117 11.76 0.87 6.45
CA VAL A 117 13.03 1.53 6.80
C VAL A 117 13.86 0.49 7.52
N GLU A 118 14.81 -0.13 6.83
CA GLU A 118 15.82 -0.95 7.49
C GLU A 118 16.52 -0.09 8.54
N ALA A 119 16.60 -0.58 9.78
CA ALA A 119 17.48 -0.01 10.77
C ALA A 119 18.88 -0.05 10.18
N SER A 120 19.53 1.11 10.09
CA SER A 120 20.89 1.26 9.62
C SER A 120 21.80 0.35 10.46
N GLY A 121 22.15 -0.83 9.95
CA GLY A 121 22.99 -1.78 10.65
C GLY A 121 22.62 -3.25 10.41
N SER A 122 23.10 -3.81 9.30
CA SER A 122 23.47 -5.23 9.26
C SER A 122 24.67 -5.40 8.34
N GLU A 123 25.78 -5.78 8.96
CA GLU A 123 27.04 -6.17 8.35
C GLU A 123 26.86 -7.32 7.34
N GLY A 124 27.65 -7.28 6.26
CA GLY A 124 28.00 -8.47 5.47
C GLY A 124 27.23 -8.67 4.16
N THR A 125 27.75 -8.11 3.06
CA THR A 125 28.39 -8.82 1.92
C THR A 125 28.67 -7.82 0.80
N GLY A 126 29.95 -7.53 0.52
CA GLY A 126 30.48 -7.00 -0.75
C GLY A 126 30.06 -5.62 -1.29
N ASP A 127 28.80 -5.20 -1.10
CA ASP A 127 28.17 -4.03 -1.75
C ASP A 127 28.12 -2.78 -0.84
N ALA A 128 28.53 -2.93 0.42
CA ALA A 128 28.49 -1.88 1.43
C ALA A 128 29.37 -0.66 1.08
N LEU A 129 30.44 -0.86 0.31
CA LEU A 129 31.37 0.21 -0.09
C LEU A 129 30.79 1.15 -1.18
N GLN A 130 29.79 0.70 -1.96
CA GLN A 130 29.06 1.57 -2.89
C GLN A 130 27.83 2.20 -2.21
N ALA A 131 27.14 1.44 -1.34
CA ALA A 131 26.01 1.95 -0.59
C ALA A 131 26.40 3.23 0.17
N GLU A 132 27.51 3.25 0.91
CA GLU A 132 28.00 4.42 1.68
C GLU A 132 28.28 5.69 0.86
N ARG A 133 28.39 5.60 -0.47
CA ARG A 133 28.64 6.75 -1.35
C ARG A 133 27.37 7.40 -1.92
N GLU A 134 26.25 6.69 -1.91
CA GLU A 134 24.99 7.25 -2.41
C GLU A 134 24.30 8.10 -1.34
N PRO A 135 23.80 9.30 -1.70
CA PRO A 135 23.06 10.13 -0.77
C PRO A 135 21.81 9.37 -0.29
N GLU A 136 21.49 9.50 1.00
CA GLU A 136 20.37 8.79 1.64
C GLU A 136 19.04 8.98 0.90
N SER A 137 18.85 10.13 0.25
CA SER A 137 17.72 10.42 -0.64
C SER A 137 17.63 9.47 -1.83
N ALA A 138 18.75 9.16 -2.50
CA ALA A 138 18.77 8.22 -3.62
C ALA A 138 18.34 6.81 -3.17
N ARG A 139 18.78 6.37 -1.99
CA ARG A 139 18.36 5.08 -1.43
C ARG A 139 16.85 5.05 -1.12
N LYS A 140 16.30 6.16 -0.61
CA LYS A 140 14.85 6.30 -0.33
C LYS A 140 14.03 6.22 -1.63
N GLU A 141 14.45 6.93 -2.67
CA GLU A 141 13.83 6.94 -3.99
C GLU A 141 13.86 5.55 -4.64
N ASP A 142 15.01 4.87 -4.59
CA ASP A 142 15.17 3.52 -5.14
C ASP A 142 14.28 2.48 -4.44
N ARG A 143 14.05 2.61 -3.14
CA ARG A 143 13.10 1.75 -2.42
C ARG A 143 11.67 1.94 -2.93
N ILE A 144 11.25 3.17 -3.21
CA ILE A 144 9.92 3.44 -3.79
C ILE A 144 9.83 2.88 -5.21
N PHE A 145 10.89 3.01 -6.02
CA PHE A 145 10.92 2.37 -7.33
C PHE A 145 10.75 0.86 -7.26
N ARG A 146 11.46 0.19 -6.35
CA ARG A 146 11.32 -1.26 -6.15
C ARG A 146 9.89 -1.64 -5.78
N ILE A 147 9.27 -0.92 -4.84
CA ILE A 147 7.86 -1.14 -4.47
C ILE A 147 6.97 -0.99 -5.69
N LEU A 148 7.09 0.12 -6.42
CA LEU A 148 6.27 0.42 -7.57
C LEU A 148 6.40 -0.66 -8.66
N LEU A 149 7.62 -1.02 -9.04
CA LEU A 149 7.88 -2.01 -10.09
C LEU A 149 7.34 -3.39 -9.71
N ASN A 150 7.47 -3.77 -8.44
CA ASN A 150 6.91 -5.02 -7.91
C ASN A 150 5.37 -5.03 -7.93
N LYS A 151 4.73 -3.89 -7.65
CA LYS A 151 3.27 -3.77 -7.56
C LYS A 151 2.59 -3.51 -8.92
N LEU A 152 3.27 -2.89 -9.89
CA LEU A 152 2.72 -2.58 -11.21
C LEU A 152 2.07 -3.78 -11.92
N GLY A 153 2.61 -4.99 -11.73
CA GLY A 153 2.13 -6.20 -12.41
C GLY A 153 0.89 -6.81 -11.78
N GLN A 154 0.45 -6.25 -10.66
CA GLN A 154 -0.71 -6.70 -9.89
C GLN A 154 -1.93 -5.81 -10.18
N MET A 155 -1.72 -4.71 -10.92
CA MET A 155 -2.74 -3.74 -11.30
C MET A 155 -3.69 -4.35 -12.34
N GLN A 156 -5.00 -4.19 -12.14
CA GLN A 156 -6.00 -4.81 -13.00
C GLN A 156 -6.22 -3.99 -14.26
N SER A 157 -6.26 -4.66 -15.42
CA SER A 157 -6.62 -4.02 -16.68
C SER A 157 -8.08 -3.56 -16.66
N GLY A 158 -8.37 -2.37 -17.20
CA GLY A 158 -9.74 -1.85 -17.34
C GLY A 158 -10.34 -1.22 -16.08
N MET A 159 -9.58 -1.17 -14.98
CA MET A 159 -9.96 -0.55 -13.72
C MET A 159 -9.03 0.62 -13.39
N GLY A 160 -9.52 1.62 -12.67
CA GLY A 160 -8.63 2.59 -12.03
C GLY A 160 -7.83 1.89 -10.94
N ASN A 161 -6.51 2.06 -10.87
CA ASN A 161 -5.69 1.45 -9.81
C ASN A 161 -4.85 2.51 -9.10
N LEU A 162 -4.99 2.60 -7.78
CA LEU A 162 -4.24 3.49 -6.92
C LEU A 162 -3.27 2.67 -6.06
N LEU A 163 -1.97 3.00 -6.12
CA LEU A 163 -0.98 2.44 -5.19
C LEU A 163 -0.83 3.38 -4.00
N THR A 164 -1.20 2.94 -2.80
CA THR A 164 -1.00 3.71 -1.56
C THR A 164 0.23 3.18 -0.83
N ILE A 165 1.22 4.04 -0.59
CA ILE A 165 2.46 3.70 0.09
C ILE A 165 2.48 4.39 1.45
N HIS A 166 2.36 3.61 2.52
CA HIS A 166 2.49 4.11 3.89
C HIS A 166 3.98 4.28 4.25
N THR A 167 4.33 5.41 4.86
CA THR A 167 5.71 5.75 5.23
C THR A 167 5.75 6.67 6.45
N ARG A 168 6.96 7.11 6.85
CA ARG A 168 7.15 8.11 7.91
C ARG A 168 6.90 9.52 7.38
N GLU A 169 6.44 10.42 8.24
CA GLU A 169 6.12 11.81 7.90
C GLU A 169 7.28 12.55 7.19
N GLU A 170 8.49 12.42 7.73
CA GLU A 170 9.71 13.00 7.15
C GLU A 170 9.84 12.65 5.65
N LEU A 171 9.57 11.39 5.31
CA LEU A 171 9.71 10.88 3.96
C LEU A 171 8.65 11.48 3.03
N VAL A 172 7.41 11.62 3.50
CA VAL A 172 6.34 12.28 2.72
C VAL A 172 6.72 13.74 2.40
N ARG A 173 7.38 14.44 3.33
CA ARG A 173 7.81 15.83 3.14
C ARG A 173 9.01 15.97 2.20
N THR A 174 9.94 15.00 2.25
CA THR A 174 11.20 15.09 1.48
C THR A 174 11.09 14.55 0.06
N ILE A 175 10.18 13.61 -0.20
CA ILE A 175 10.07 12.98 -1.51
C ILE A 175 9.25 13.86 -2.44
N ASP A 176 9.79 14.10 -3.63
CA ASP A 176 9.04 14.65 -4.75
C ASP A 176 8.60 13.50 -5.68
N LEU A 177 7.37 13.01 -5.48
CA LEU A 177 6.80 11.96 -6.34
C LEU A 177 6.78 12.36 -7.82
N GLY A 178 6.60 13.65 -8.14
CA GLY A 178 6.58 14.12 -9.53
C GLY A 178 7.94 13.93 -10.21
N LYS A 179 9.00 14.39 -9.55
CA LYS A 179 10.39 14.21 -10.01
C LYS A 179 10.77 12.74 -10.05
N LEU A 180 10.40 11.97 -9.03
CA LEU A 180 10.64 10.53 -8.95
C LEU A 180 10.05 9.79 -10.15
N MET A 181 8.77 10.05 -10.45
CA MET A 181 8.08 9.41 -11.58
C MET A 181 8.63 9.86 -12.93
N GLN A 182 9.10 11.11 -13.05
CA GLN A 182 9.79 11.57 -14.25
C GLN A 182 11.12 10.81 -14.45
N THR A 183 11.92 10.64 -13.40
CA THR A 183 13.18 9.87 -13.46
C THR A 183 12.93 8.43 -13.89
N LEU A 184 11.90 7.78 -13.34
CA LEU A 184 11.52 6.41 -13.72
C LEU A 184 11.23 6.31 -15.22
N LYS A 185 10.42 7.24 -15.73
CA LYS A 185 10.06 7.27 -17.16
C LYS A 185 11.26 7.51 -18.05
N THR A 186 12.14 8.45 -17.68
CA THR A 186 13.36 8.73 -18.43
C THR A 186 14.26 7.49 -18.52
N ARG A 187 14.43 6.74 -17.41
CA ARG A 187 15.21 5.49 -17.41
C ARG A 187 14.60 4.42 -18.33
N ALA A 188 13.27 4.25 -18.27
CA ALA A 188 12.56 3.30 -19.13
C ALA A 188 12.67 3.69 -20.62
N GLU A 189 12.39 4.95 -20.98
CA GLU A 189 12.46 5.43 -22.37
C GLU A 189 13.87 5.41 -22.94
N GLY A 190 14.87 5.74 -22.11
CA GLY A 190 16.29 5.73 -22.45
C GLY A 190 16.89 4.33 -22.63
N LYS A 191 16.10 3.26 -22.45
CA LYS A 191 16.57 1.86 -22.52
C LYS A 191 17.73 1.57 -21.57
N ASP A 192 17.70 2.17 -20.38
CA ASP A 192 18.76 2.03 -19.38
C ASP A 192 19.00 0.53 -19.06
N PRO A 193 20.19 -0.02 -19.39
CA PRO A 193 20.48 -1.43 -19.14
C PRO A 193 20.40 -1.81 -17.66
N ALA A 194 20.79 -0.91 -16.75
CA ALA A 194 20.74 -1.16 -15.31
C ALA A 194 19.30 -1.24 -14.82
N PHE A 195 18.42 -0.38 -15.33
CA PHE A 195 16.98 -0.45 -15.06
C PHE A 195 16.40 -1.80 -15.49
N TYR A 196 16.62 -2.21 -16.74
CA TYR A 196 16.02 -3.45 -17.23
C TYR A 196 16.65 -4.71 -16.63
N ALA A 197 17.93 -4.69 -16.25
CA ALA A 197 18.54 -5.78 -15.49
C ALA A 197 17.96 -5.92 -14.07
N ALA A 198 17.53 -4.82 -13.45
CA ALA A 198 16.98 -4.79 -12.10
C ALA A 198 15.45 -4.96 -12.05
N THR A 199 14.76 -5.04 -13.19
CA THR A 199 13.30 -5.17 -13.24
C THR A 199 12.87 -6.44 -13.96
N ARG A 200 11.59 -6.81 -13.84
CA ARG A 200 11.00 -7.91 -14.63
C ARG A 200 10.72 -7.56 -16.09
N TYR A 201 10.94 -6.32 -16.49
CA TYR A 201 10.55 -5.85 -17.81
C TYR A 201 11.68 -6.12 -18.82
N PRO A 202 11.40 -6.73 -19.97
CA PRO A 202 12.43 -6.94 -20.99
C PRO A 202 12.68 -5.72 -21.87
N ASN A 203 11.75 -4.75 -21.92
CA ASN A 203 11.81 -3.60 -22.81
C ASN A 203 10.81 -2.50 -22.39
N PRO A 204 10.87 -1.30 -23.01
CA PRO A 204 9.94 -0.20 -22.70
C PRO A 204 8.47 -0.53 -22.93
N ALA A 205 8.13 -1.31 -23.96
CA ALA A 205 6.74 -1.65 -24.25
C ALA A 205 6.12 -2.52 -23.15
N ALA A 206 6.89 -3.49 -22.62
CA ALA A 206 6.46 -4.31 -21.49
C ALA A 206 6.28 -3.49 -20.21
N PHE A 207 7.16 -2.53 -19.94
CA PHE A 207 7.00 -1.59 -18.82
C PHE A 207 5.73 -0.74 -18.98
N TYR A 208 5.56 -0.10 -20.15
CA TYR A 208 4.44 0.80 -20.38
C TYR A 208 3.09 0.07 -20.38
N LYS A 209 3.05 -1.20 -20.80
CA LYS A 209 1.85 -2.04 -20.67
C LYS A 209 1.30 -2.07 -19.25
N ASP A 210 2.15 -2.32 -18.25
CA ASP A 210 1.72 -2.37 -16.85
C ASP A 210 1.59 -0.96 -16.26
N PHE A 211 2.46 -0.02 -16.66
CA PHE A 211 2.41 1.38 -16.22
C PHE A 211 1.09 2.06 -16.58
N HIS A 212 0.50 1.75 -17.74
CA HIS A 212 -0.80 2.29 -18.14
C HIS A 212 -1.95 1.82 -17.23
N HIS A 213 -1.80 0.75 -16.45
CA HIS A 213 -2.83 0.35 -15.48
C HIS A 213 -2.74 1.14 -14.17
N LEU A 214 -1.61 1.77 -13.85
CA LEU A 214 -1.45 2.58 -12.64
C LEU A 214 -2.08 3.96 -12.83
N SER A 215 -3.17 4.26 -12.13
CA SER A 215 -3.85 5.56 -12.20
C SER A 215 -3.21 6.63 -11.31
N GLY A 216 -2.59 6.24 -10.21
CA GLY A 216 -1.90 7.18 -9.32
C GLY A 216 -1.15 6.49 -8.19
N ILE A 217 -0.37 7.29 -7.47
CA ILE A 217 0.36 6.89 -6.27
C ILE A 217 0.01 7.88 -5.17
N LEU A 218 -0.32 7.34 -4.00
CA LEU A 218 -0.50 8.13 -2.80
C LEU A 218 0.58 7.74 -1.79
N LEU A 219 1.53 8.64 -1.54
CA LEU A 219 2.50 8.48 -0.46
C LEU A 219 1.91 9.14 0.78
N TRP A 220 1.74 8.41 1.88
CA TRP A 220 1.07 8.93 3.07
C TRP A 220 1.75 8.48 4.36
N ALA A 221 1.52 9.25 5.41
CA ALA A 221 1.93 8.96 6.77
C ALA A 221 0.78 9.30 7.70
N SER A 222 0.49 8.39 8.64
CA SER A 222 -0.49 8.66 9.69
C SER A 222 0.13 8.48 11.06
N SER A 223 -0.03 9.52 11.86
CA SER A 223 0.16 9.50 13.31
C SER A 223 -1.13 10.03 13.97
N PRO A 224 -1.29 9.87 15.30
CA PRO A 224 -2.45 10.41 16.00
C PRO A 224 -2.63 11.93 15.83
N GLU A 225 -1.54 12.66 15.58
CA GLU A 225 -1.52 14.13 15.53
C GLU A 225 -1.47 14.68 14.10
N ILE A 226 -0.93 13.90 13.14
CA ILE A 226 -0.65 14.36 11.79
C ILE A 226 -1.12 13.32 10.79
N GLN A 227 -1.86 13.81 9.80
CA GLN A 227 -2.18 13.08 8.59
C GLN A 227 -1.60 13.86 7.41
N LEU A 228 -0.68 13.23 6.69
CA LEU A 228 0.04 13.87 5.59
C LEU A 228 0.08 12.93 4.39
N ALA A 229 -0.34 13.44 3.23
CA ALA A 229 -0.35 12.68 2.00
C ALA A 229 0.10 13.51 0.80
N GLN A 230 0.84 12.88 -0.10
CA GLN A 230 1.25 13.41 -1.40
C GLN A 230 0.66 12.51 -2.50
N LEU A 231 -0.19 13.10 -3.35
CA LEU A 231 -0.83 12.40 -4.46
C LEU A 231 -0.11 12.73 -5.77
N TRP A 232 0.28 11.70 -6.51
CA TRP A 232 0.70 11.78 -7.90
C TRP A 232 -0.31 11.06 -8.80
N VAL A 233 -0.74 11.72 -9.88
CA VAL A 233 -1.73 11.18 -10.83
C VAL A 233 -1.07 10.85 -12.16
N ASN A 234 -1.28 9.63 -12.65
CA ASN A 234 -0.79 9.19 -13.95
C ASN A 234 -1.73 9.64 -15.07
N LYS A 235 -1.35 10.69 -15.79
CA LYS A 235 -2.11 11.19 -16.95
C LYS A 235 -2.14 10.22 -18.15
N GLN A 236 -1.29 9.19 -18.17
CA GLN A 236 -1.23 8.18 -19.23
C GLN A 236 -2.01 6.92 -18.89
N SER A 237 -2.69 6.88 -17.74
CA SER A 237 -3.41 5.69 -17.27
C SER A 237 -4.67 5.40 -18.09
N ARG A 238 -5.01 4.11 -18.18
CA ARG A 238 -6.15 3.59 -18.95
C ARG A 238 -6.84 2.44 -18.20
N PRO A 239 -8.01 2.68 -17.55
CA PRO A 239 -8.65 3.98 -17.37
C PRO A 239 -7.94 4.85 -16.32
N GLY A 240 -8.18 6.16 -16.40
CA GLY A 240 -7.79 7.11 -15.36
C GLY A 240 -8.70 7.01 -14.14
N LEU A 241 -8.18 7.42 -12.98
CA LEU A 241 -8.98 7.60 -11.77
C LEU A 241 -9.57 9.02 -11.76
N ASP A 242 -10.84 9.14 -11.40
CA ASP A 242 -11.48 10.45 -11.23
C ASP A 242 -10.71 11.30 -10.22
N GLU A 243 -10.35 12.53 -10.63
CA GLU A 243 -9.46 13.37 -9.84
C GLU A 243 -10.09 13.82 -8.52
N ARG A 244 -11.42 13.99 -8.46
CA ARG A 244 -12.11 14.34 -7.21
C ARG A 244 -12.06 13.17 -6.24
N VAL A 245 -12.22 11.95 -6.74
CA VAL A 245 -12.11 10.74 -5.93
C VAL A 245 -10.68 10.51 -5.46
N ALA A 246 -9.68 10.69 -6.32
CA ALA A 246 -8.27 10.59 -5.94
C ALA A 246 -7.91 11.60 -4.83
N ARG A 247 -8.35 12.86 -4.96
CA ARG A 247 -8.16 13.89 -3.93
C ARG A 247 -8.89 13.58 -2.63
N LEU A 248 -10.10 13.02 -2.71
CA LEU A 248 -10.84 12.63 -1.52
C LEU A 248 -10.15 11.48 -0.78
N VAL A 249 -9.66 10.46 -1.49
CA VAL A 249 -8.86 9.39 -0.88
C VAL A 249 -7.61 9.96 -0.21
N ALA A 250 -6.92 10.91 -0.86
CA ALA A 250 -5.77 11.62 -0.30
C ALA A 250 -6.08 12.52 0.90
N GLN A 251 -7.35 12.81 1.18
CA GLN A 251 -7.77 13.54 2.40
C GLN A 251 -8.15 12.59 3.53
N LEU A 252 -8.47 11.33 3.22
CA LEU A 252 -8.84 10.31 4.19
C LEU A 252 -7.64 9.51 4.69
N LEU A 253 -6.61 9.39 3.85
CA LEU A 253 -5.29 8.83 4.16
C LEU A 253 -4.28 9.94 4.38
#